data_AF-A0A0R0H033-F1
#
_entry.id   AF-A0A0R0H033-F1
#
_cell.length_a   1.000
_cell.length_b   1.000
_cell.length_c   1.000
_cell.angle_alpha   90.00
_cell.angle_beta   90.00
_cell.angle_gamma   90.00
#
_symmetry.space_group_name_H-M   'P 1'
#
loop_
_entity.id
_entity.type
_entity.pdbx_description
1 polymer ?
#
loop_
_entity_poly.entity_id
_entity_poly.type
_entity_poly.pdbx_seq_one_letter_code
_entity_poly.pdbx_strand_id
1 'polypeptide(L)'
;MTSATSAAAWDRLKKHYASRSHNRIMSLKESLASITKDTLSVTERLLSIFPLADELSLIGRLVDDLDLLIIGLKGLGPAFHEFSASIRECDSPLLFAELFNKLVDRDFSPA
;
A
#
# COMPACT_ATOMS: atom_id res chain seq x y z
N MET A 1 9.53 27.05 -38.18
CA MET A 1 9.02 25.66 -38.26
C MET A 1 10.14 24.71 -37.89
N THR A 2 10.28 24.33 -36.62
CA THR A 2 11.32 23.36 -36.25
C THR A 2 10.81 21.98 -36.61
N SER A 3 11.36 21.38 -37.67
CA SER A 3 11.13 19.99 -38.05
C SER A 3 11.45 19.11 -36.85
N ALA A 4 10.40 18.71 -36.12
CA ALA A 4 10.53 17.81 -34.99
C ALA A 4 10.95 16.47 -35.55
N THR A 5 12.21 16.11 -35.38
CA THR A 5 12.65 14.75 -35.69
C THR A 5 11.80 13.78 -34.87
N SER A 6 11.45 12.63 -35.44
CA SER A 6 10.73 11.58 -34.73
C SER A 6 11.43 11.20 -33.43
N ALA A 7 12.77 11.24 -33.40
CA ALA A 7 13.58 11.06 -32.20
C ALA A 7 13.23 12.08 -31.10
N ALA A 8 13.20 13.39 -31.42
CA ALA A 8 12.84 14.42 -30.45
C ALA A 8 11.39 14.28 -29.95
N ALA A 9 10.48 13.82 -30.80
CA ALA A 9 9.10 13.52 -30.40
C ALA A 9 9.05 12.32 -29.42
N TRP A 10 9.79 11.24 -29.71
CA TRP A 10 9.87 10.07 -28.84
C TRP A 10 10.52 10.37 -27.49
N ASP A 11 11.58 11.19 -27.45
CA ASP A 11 12.22 11.60 -26.19
C ASP A 11 11.27 12.41 -25.31
N ARG A 12 10.49 13.32 -25.90
CA ARG A 12 9.46 14.08 -25.17
C ARG A 12 8.39 13.15 -24.60
N LEU A 13 7.91 12.19 -25.40
CA LEU A 13 6.93 11.20 -24.96
C LEU A 13 7.46 10.37 -23.79
N LYS A 14 8.68 9.82 -23.94
CA LYS A 14 9.35 9.01 -22.91
C LYS A 14 9.50 9.79 -21.62
N LYS A 15 9.97 11.04 -21.68
CA LYS A 15 10.11 11.91 -20.50
C LYS A 15 8.75 12.20 -19.86
N HIS A 16 7.73 12.48 -20.65
CA HIS A 16 6.39 12.79 -20.14
C HIS A 16 5.73 11.58 -19.46
N TYR A 17 5.76 10.40 -20.10
CA TYR A 17 5.22 9.17 -19.52
C TYR A 17 6.04 8.68 -18.30
N ALA A 18 7.36 8.79 -18.34
CA ALA A 18 8.22 8.44 -17.19
C ALA A 18 8.02 9.41 -16.01
N SER A 19 7.89 10.72 -16.25
CA SER A 19 7.60 11.68 -15.19
C SER A 19 6.21 11.45 -14.59
N ARG A 20 5.20 11.19 -15.42
CA ARG A 20 3.85 10.89 -14.96
C ARG A 20 3.81 9.58 -14.16
N SER A 21 4.54 8.55 -14.60
CA SER A 21 4.64 7.30 -13.84
C SER A 21 5.40 7.48 -12.53
N HIS A 22 6.50 8.24 -12.50
CA HIS A 22 7.23 8.49 -11.26
C HIS A 22 6.38 9.27 -10.24
N ASN A 23 5.72 10.35 -10.66
CA ASN A 23 4.80 11.10 -9.79
C ASN A 23 3.66 10.21 -9.30
N ARG A 24 3.10 9.35 -10.17
CA ARG A 24 2.04 8.41 -9.77
C ARG A 24 2.52 7.40 -8.74
N ILE A 25 3.70 6.81 -8.93
CA ILE A 25 4.32 5.89 -7.97
C ILE A 25 4.51 6.61 -6.63
N MET A 26 5.06 7.82 -6.65
CA MET A 26 5.31 8.61 -5.44
C MET A 26 4.00 8.88 -4.69
N SER A 27 2.97 9.38 -5.38
CA SER A 27 1.67 9.64 -4.75
C SER A 27 1.02 8.38 -4.19
N LEU A 28 1.12 7.22 -4.86
CA LEU A 28 0.59 5.95 -4.33
C LEU A 28 1.33 5.51 -3.06
N LYS A 29 2.66 5.62 -3.05
CA LYS A 29 3.46 5.31 -1.85
C LYS A 29 3.17 6.26 -0.70
N GLU A 30 2.94 7.55 -0.99
CA GLU A 30 2.53 8.55 -0.01
C GLU A 30 1.14 8.24 0.57
N SER A 31 0.17 7.91 -0.28
CA SER A 31 -1.16 7.47 0.15
C SER A 31 -1.04 6.27 1.08
N LEU A 32 -0.25 5.27 0.71
CA LEU A 32 -0.06 4.06 1.50
C LEU A 32 0.61 4.35 2.87
N ALA A 33 1.62 5.24 2.89
CA ALA A 33 2.25 5.68 4.13
C ALA A 33 1.32 6.49 5.06
N SER A 34 0.30 7.14 4.48
CA SER A 34 -0.64 8.01 5.18
C SER A 34 -1.82 7.30 5.85
N ILE A 35 -2.03 5.99 5.57
CA ILE A 35 -3.14 5.14 6.08
C ILE A 35 -3.21 5.03 7.63
N THR A 36 -2.30 5.67 8.35
CA THR A 36 -2.23 5.64 9.81
C THR A 36 -2.95 6.76 10.52
N LYS A 37 -3.40 7.78 9.77
CA LYS A 37 -3.79 9.07 10.35
C LYS A 37 -5.30 9.29 10.45
N ASP A 38 -6.09 8.53 9.69
CA ASP A 38 -7.51 8.83 9.55
C ASP A 38 -8.36 8.14 10.61
N THR A 39 -9.50 8.76 10.92
CA THR A 39 -10.55 8.31 11.85
C THR A 39 -11.30 7.06 11.39
N LEU A 40 -10.71 6.29 10.50
CA LEU A 40 -11.27 5.08 9.90
C LEU A 40 -11.21 3.93 10.90
N SER A 41 -12.19 3.04 10.84
CA SER A 41 -12.14 1.74 11.53
C SER A 41 -10.95 0.91 11.05
N VAL A 42 -10.50 -0.07 11.86
CA VAL A 42 -9.39 -0.96 11.48
C VAL A 42 -9.69 -1.65 10.15
N THR A 43 -10.92 -2.16 9.99
CA THR A 43 -11.37 -2.77 8.73
C THR A 43 -11.27 -1.82 7.54
N GLU A 44 -11.77 -0.59 7.63
CA GLU A 44 -11.67 0.40 6.54
C GLU A 44 -10.22 0.74 6.19
N ARG A 45 -9.35 0.87 7.20
CA ARG A 45 -7.92 1.12 7.01
C ARG A 45 -7.28 -0.02 6.23
N LEU A 46 -7.54 -1.27 6.59
CA LEU A 46 -6.95 -2.42 5.89
C LEU A 46 -7.53 -2.57 4.48
N LEU A 47 -8.83 -2.33 4.29
CA LEU A 47 -9.45 -2.36 2.95
C LEU A 47 -8.85 -1.31 2.02
N SER A 48 -8.44 -0.15 2.54
CA SER A 48 -7.82 0.90 1.72
C SER A 48 -6.41 0.53 1.20
N ILE A 49 -5.74 -0.45 1.82
CA ILE A 49 -4.40 -0.89 1.41
C ILE A 49 -4.44 -1.68 0.10
N PHE A 50 -5.41 -2.59 -0.06
CA PHE A 50 -5.55 -3.45 -1.25
C PHE A 50 -5.52 -2.68 -2.58
N PRO A 51 -6.40 -1.69 -2.83
CA PRO A 51 -6.40 -1.00 -4.13
C PRO A 51 -5.12 -0.21 -4.40
N LEU A 52 -4.42 0.29 -3.37
CA LEU A 52 -3.15 0.97 -3.55
C LEU A 52 -2.02 -0.01 -3.90
N ALA A 53 -1.98 -1.16 -3.24
CA ALA A 53 -1.02 -2.22 -3.52
C ALA A 53 -1.24 -2.81 -4.93
N ASP A 54 -2.49 -3.01 -5.33
CA ASP A 54 -2.87 -3.45 -6.66
C ASP A 54 -2.44 -2.44 -7.73
N GLU A 55 -2.69 -1.14 -7.49
CA GLU A 55 -2.31 -0.11 -8.45
C GLU A 55 -0.78 0.01 -8.59
N LEU A 56 -0.03 -0.09 -7.49
CA LEU A 56 1.43 -0.17 -7.53
C LEU A 56 1.90 -1.40 -8.32
N SER A 57 1.24 -2.55 -8.13
CA SER A 57 1.55 -3.79 -8.86
C SER A 57 1.31 -3.65 -10.38
N LEU A 58 0.22 -2.99 -10.79
CA LEU A 58 -0.10 -2.75 -12.21
C LEU A 58 0.96 -1.92 -12.94
N ILE A 59 1.68 -1.04 -12.23
CA ILE A 59 2.78 -0.24 -12.79
C ILE A 59 4.16 -0.87 -12.57
N GLY A 60 4.21 -2.16 -12.23
CA GLY A 60 5.43 -2.92 -12.02
C GLY A 60 6.20 -2.48 -10.77
N ARG A 61 5.48 -2.10 -9.72
CA ARG A 61 6.03 -1.81 -8.39
C ARG A 61 5.34 -2.71 -7.37
N LEU A 62 5.81 -3.95 -7.26
CA LEU A 62 5.31 -4.88 -6.26
C LEU A 62 5.62 -4.33 -4.85
N VAL A 63 4.66 -4.45 -3.95
CA VAL A 63 4.84 -4.26 -2.51
C VAL A 63 4.76 -5.66 -1.91
N ASP A 64 5.80 -6.09 -1.20
CA ASP A 64 5.78 -7.41 -0.60
C ASP A 64 4.83 -7.48 0.60
N ASP A 65 4.38 -8.70 0.93
CA ASP A 65 3.43 -8.91 2.02
C ASP A 65 3.96 -8.41 3.37
N LEU A 66 5.27 -8.50 3.64
CA LEU A 66 5.83 -8.04 4.90
C LEU A 66 5.69 -6.52 5.05
N ASP A 67 5.97 -5.77 3.98
CA ASP A 67 5.71 -4.34 3.93
C ASP A 67 4.22 -4.04 4.15
N LEU A 68 3.32 -4.74 3.48
CA LEU A 68 1.88 -4.57 3.66
C LEU A 68 1.42 -4.87 5.10
N LEU A 69 1.98 -5.92 5.73
CA LEU A 69 1.74 -6.23 7.14
C LEU A 69 2.21 -5.11 8.06
N ILE A 70 3.40 -4.57 7.83
CA ILE A 70 3.94 -3.45 8.61
C ILE A 70 3.01 -2.24 8.50
N ILE A 71 2.52 -1.93 7.30
CA ILE A 71 1.59 -0.82 7.08
C ILE A 71 0.23 -1.08 7.73
N GLY A 72 -0.32 -2.28 7.61
CA GLY A 72 -1.61 -2.66 8.21
C GLY A 72 -1.59 -2.64 9.74
N LEU A 73 -0.51 -3.12 10.36
CA LEU A 73 -0.33 -3.12 11.81
C LEU A 73 -0.02 -1.73 12.37
N LYS A 74 0.50 -0.82 11.55
CA LYS A 74 0.83 0.53 12.00
C LYS A 74 -0.45 1.26 12.40
N GLY A 75 -0.47 1.86 13.59
CA GLY A 75 -1.58 2.71 14.03
C GLY A 75 -2.87 2.00 14.46
N LEU A 76 -2.87 0.67 14.67
CA LEU A 76 -4.05 -0.04 15.20
C LEU A 76 -4.44 0.39 16.63
N GLY A 77 -3.57 1.12 17.33
CA GLY A 77 -3.81 1.57 18.70
C GLY A 77 -3.54 0.48 19.75
N PRO A 78 -3.69 0.82 21.05
CA PRO A 78 -3.26 -0.04 22.15
C PRO A 78 -4.08 -1.34 22.28
N ALA A 79 -5.35 -1.35 21.86
CA ALA A 79 -6.21 -2.54 21.93
C ALA A 79 -5.69 -3.72 21.09
N PHE A 80 -4.86 -3.44 20.08
CA PHE A 80 -4.28 -4.44 19.20
C PHE A 80 -2.79 -4.69 19.47
N HIS A 81 -2.23 -4.21 20.59
CA HIS A 81 -0.81 -4.33 20.88
C HIS A 81 -0.35 -5.80 20.96
N GLU A 82 -1.05 -6.61 21.75
CA GLU A 82 -0.74 -8.04 21.90
C GLU A 82 -0.89 -8.80 20.58
N PHE A 83 -1.92 -8.47 19.79
CA PHE A 83 -2.10 -9.03 18.46
C PHE A 83 -0.97 -8.62 17.51
N SER A 84 -0.57 -7.35 17.52
CA SER A 84 0.53 -6.87 16.69
C SER A 84 1.86 -7.53 17.09
N ALA A 85 2.06 -7.79 18.38
CA ALA A 85 3.23 -8.51 18.88
C ALA A 85 3.23 -9.97 18.40
N SER A 86 2.10 -10.68 18.51
CA SER A 86 2.02 -12.08 18.07
C SER A 86 2.23 -12.26 16.57
N ILE A 87 1.81 -11.30 15.74
CA ILE A 87 2.12 -11.32 14.30
C ILE A 87 3.61 -11.09 14.04
N ARG A 88 4.29 -10.23 14.83
CA ARG A 88 5.73 -9.95 14.67
C ARG A 88 6.63 -11.08 15.16
N GLU A 89 6.16 -11.83 16.14
CA GLU A 89 6.85 -13.02 16.68
C GLU A 89 6.56 -14.28 15.86
N CYS A 90 5.69 -14.19 14.85
CA CYS A 90 5.33 -15.32 14.01
C CYS A 90 6.51 -15.70 13.09
N ASP A 91 7.09 -16.88 13.32
CA ASP A 91 8.19 -17.41 12.50
C ASP A 91 7.74 -17.82 11.09
N SER A 92 6.45 -18.10 10.90
CA SER A 92 5.90 -18.46 9.59
C SER A 92 5.56 -17.21 8.79
N PRO A 93 5.90 -17.16 7.49
CA PRO A 93 5.49 -16.06 6.63
C PRO A 93 3.96 -15.98 6.62
N LEU A 94 3.45 -14.80 6.98
CA LEU A 94 2.03 -14.51 7.02
C LEU A 94 1.70 -13.58 5.86
N LEU A 95 0.64 -13.88 5.13
CA LEU A 95 0.20 -13.05 4.00
C LEU A 95 -0.65 -11.88 4.52
N PHE A 96 -0.62 -10.74 3.84
CA PHE A 96 -1.44 -9.59 4.25
C PHE A 96 -2.94 -9.92 4.28
N ALA A 97 -3.41 -10.78 3.37
CA ALA A 97 -4.78 -11.28 3.36
C ALA A 97 -5.14 -12.08 4.64
N GLU A 98 -4.20 -12.80 5.24
CA GLU A 98 -4.42 -13.52 6.49
C GLU A 98 -4.52 -12.56 7.68
N LEU A 99 -3.71 -11.50 7.68
CA LEU A 99 -3.82 -10.42 8.67
C LEU A 99 -5.20 -9.77 8.59
N PHE A 100 -5.66 -9.47 7.37
CA PHE A 100 -6.99 -8.89 7.14
C PHE A 100 -8.08 -9.75 7.75
N ASN A 101 -8.11 -11.05 7.44
CA ASN A 101 -9.12 -11.97 7.99
C ASN A 101 -9.06 -12.02 9.53
N LYS A 102 -7.86 -12.15 10.11
CA LYS A 102 -7.68 -12.19 11.57
C LYS A 102 -8.13 -10.92 12.28
N LEU A 103 -7.96 -9.74 11.67
CA LEU A 103 -8.36 -8.46 12.25
C LEU A 103 -9.86 -8.19 12.10
N VAL A 104 -10.45 -8.52 10.96
CA VAL A 104 -11.89 -8.38 10.72
C VAL A 104 -12.69 -9.26 11.67
N ASP A 105 -12.25 -10.50 11.89
CA ASP A 105 -12.88 -11.41 12.87
C ASP A 105 -12.85 -10.84 14.30
N ARG A 106 -11.83 -10.04 14.62
CA ARG A 106 -11.66 -9.41 15.94
C ARG A 106 -12.51 -8.15 16.10
N ASP A 107 -12.53 -7.28 15.10
CA ASP A 107 -13.37 -6.07 15.07
C ASP A 107 -14.87 -6.44 15.18
N PHE A 108 -15.27 -7.57 14.58
CA PHE A 108 -16.66 -8.03 14.61
C PHE A 108 -17.05 -8.78 15.89
N SER A 109 -16.08 -9.07 16.78
CA SER A 109 -16.33 -9.68 18.09
C SER A 109 -16.32 -8.59 19.16
N PRO A 110 -17.48 -7.98 19.50
CA PRO A 110 -17.56 -7.11 20.66
C PRO A 110 -17.31 -7.97 21.91
N ALA A 111 -16.24 -7.63 22.64
CA ALA A 111 -16.05 -8.07 24.01
C ALA A 111 -17.16 -7.52 24.92
#